data_AF-A0A9E5VBF2-F1
#
_entry.id   AF-A0A9E5VBF2-F1
#
_cell.length_a   1.000
_cell.length_b   1.000
_cell.length_c   1.000
_cell.angle_alpha   90.00
_cell.angle_beta   90.00
_cell.angle_gamma   90.00
#
_symmetry.space_group_name_H-M   'P 1'
#
loop_
_entity.id
_entity.type
_entity.pdbx_description
1 polymer ?
#
loop_
_entity_poly.entity_id
_entity_poly.type
_entity_poly.pdbx_seq_one_letter_code
_entity_poly.pdbx_strand_id
1 'polypeptide(L)'
;MLSNPDFERAQELLLNAVKPVGAKNVPLSQCGGRILAQDLIAQENVPAFDRSPYDGYAVRAADTVSASKENPVGLRILEEIPAGAVPAKKVIAGTAAKVLTGALIPEGADAVIMYEKTKFTDEDVALFAPVKAGDNIVWAGEDVRKGTVLAQSGTVIDPGLAGALAAQGVAMPLVYKMPKIALISTGHELVEADAVPKGGRIRNSNRYMLEAALKQIGCSPVYLGIVDDVVSDISVKFNEGLAECDAVIITGGVSVGDHDLTSVAMETSGVKMLFRGVDIKPGMACAYGVRNGKPVCGLSGNPASSLTNFYAVALPALKKLAGRRDHLPQKISVILSAGFEKKSPKTRLLRGKLELKDGTVRMSLPEDQGNVVLSSTIGCNIMAVVPAGSGPLDAGTVLEGFLP
;
A
#
# COMPACT_ATOMS: atom_id res chain seq x y z
N MET A 1 -24.30 -24.06 -1.04
CA MET A 1 -23.59 -23.10 -1.91
C MET A 1 -24.46 -21.87 -2.02
N LEU A 2 -23.94 -20.67 -1.79
CA LEU A 2 -24.71 -19.42 -1.94
C LEU A 2 -24.78 -19.02 -3.42
N SER A 3 -25.93 -18.50 -3.85
CA SER A 3 -26.12 -17.99 -5.22
C SER A 3 -26.42 -16.50 -5.18
N ASN A 4 -25.69 -15.72 -5.96
CA ASN A 4 -25.83 -14.26 -6.09
C ASN A 4 -25.92 -13.49 -4.75
N PRO A 5 -25.00 -13.71 -3.78
CA PRO A 5 -24.89 -12.79 -2.64
C PRO A 5 -24.57 -11.37 -3.13
N ASP A 6 -24.85 -10.36 -2.30
CA ASP A 6 -24.25 -9.04 -2.50
C ASP A 6 -22.71 -9.13 -2.43
N PHE A 7 -22.02 -8.12 -2.98
CA PHE A 7 -20.57 -8.20 -3.11
C PHE A 7 -19.82 -8.11 -1.78
N GLU A 8 -20.40 -7.49 -0.75
CA GLU A 8 -19.78 -7.40 0.59
C GLU A 8 -19.82 -8.77 1.27
N ARG A 9 -20.94 -9.48 1.17
CA ARG A 9 -21.05 -10.86 1.64
C ARG A 9 -20.14 -11.80 0.85
N ALA A 10 -19.99 -11.59 -0.45
CA ALA A 10 -19.03 -12.33 -1.28
C ALA A 10 -17.58 -12.10 -0.83
N GLN A 11 -17.20 -10.85 -0.53
CA GLN A 11 -15.90 -10.50 0.04
C GLN A 11 -15.67 -11.24 1.37
N GLU A 12 -16.64 -11.20 2.28
CA GLU A 12 -16.52 -11.83 3.60
C GLU A 12 -16.29 -13.34 3.51
N LEU A 13 -17.06 -14.04 2.66
CA LEU A 13 -16.92 -15.48 2.44
C LEU A 13 -15.53 -15.85 1.92
N LEU A 14 -15.00 -15.08 0.97
CA LEU A 14 -13.68 -15.33 0.39
C LEU A 14 -12.56 -14.95 1.37
N LEU A 15 -12.69 -13.83 2.08
CA LEU A 15 -11.74 -13.38 3.11
C LEU A 15 -11.58 -14.41 4.23
N ASN A 16 -12.68 -15.04 4.65
CA ASN A 16 -12.66 -16.05 5.70
C ASN A 16 -11.98 -17.36 5.25
N ALA A 17 -11.86 -17.58 3.94
CA ALA A 17 -11.24 -18.78 3.38
C ALA A 17 -9.71 -18.69 3.22
N VAL A 18 -9.11 -17.51 3.35
CA VAL A 18 -7.69 -17.27 3.03
C VAL A 18 -6.87 -16.78 4.23
N LYS A 19 -5.58 -17.13 4.21
CA LYS A 19 -4.56 -16.69 5.18
C LYS A 19 -3.27 -16.31 4.44
N PRO A 20 -2.39 -15.46 4.99
CA PRO A 20 -1.15 -15.08 4.34
C PRO A 20 -0.25 -16.29 4.00
N VAL A 21 0.47 -16.24 2.88
CA VAL A 21 1.31 -17.33 2.32
C VAL A 21 2.64 -17.59 3.08
N GLY A 22 2.78 -17.01 4.28
CA GLY A 22 3.98 -17.06 5.11
C GLY A 22 4.94 -15.90 4.86
N ALA A 23 6.06 -15.89 5.59
CA ALA A 23 7.02 -14.79 5.62
C ALA A 23 8.45 -15.24 5.29
N LYS A 24 9.32 -14.28 4.97
CA LYS A 24 10.76 -14.46 4.79
C LYS A 24 11.51 -13.15 5.05
N ASN A 25 12.76 -13.23 5.49
CA ASN A 25 13.63 -12.06 5.54
C ASN A 25 14.11 -11.71 4.12
N VAL A 26 14.23 -10.43 3.84
CA VAL A 26 14.80 -9.91 2.59
C VAL A 26 15.79 -8.78 2.90
N PRO A 27 16.80 -8.55 2.05
CA PRO A 27 17.66 -7.37 2.19
C PRO A 27 16.82 -6.08 2.21
N LEU A 28 17.20 -5.12 3.05
CA LEU A 28 16.53 -3.83 3.15
C LEU A 28 16.42 -3.12 1.79
N SER A 29 17.41 -3.27 0.91
CA SER A 29 17.39 -2.74 -0.46
C SER A 29 16.30 -3.33 -1.36
N GLN A 30 15.69 -4.46 -0.97
CA GLN A 30 14.63 -5.15 -1.70
C GLN A 30 13.29 -5.15 -0.94
N CYS A 31 13.18 -4.37 0.14
CA CYS A 31 11.99 -4.36 0.98
C CYS A 31 10.91 -3.37 0.52
N GLY A 32 11.25 -2.37 -0.30
CA GLY A 32 10.31 -1.37 -0.79
C GLY A 32 9.10 -2.01 -1.48
N GLY A 33 7.89 -1.58 -1.10
CA GLY A 33 6.62 -2.13 -1.58
C GLY A 33 6.24 -3.52 -1.05
N ARG A 34 7.11 -4.17 -0.25
CA ARG A 34 6.81 -5.44 0.42
C ARG A 34 5.95 -5.19 1.66
N ILE A 35 5.34 -6.26 2.18
CA ILE A 35 4.45 -6.17 3.34
C ILE A 35 5.18 -6.69 4.57
N LEU A 36 5.28 -5.88 5.62
CA LEU A 36 5.94 -6.24 6.88
C LEU A 36 5.19 -7.40 7.56
N ALA A 37 5.89 -8.43 8.03
CA ALA A 37 5.27 -9.61 8.63
C ALA A 37 5.29 -9.64 10.17
N GLN A 38 5.97 -8.68 10.79
CA GLN A 38 6.04 -8.50 12.24
C GLN A 38 5.91 -7.02 12.58
N ASP A 39 5.55 -6.68 13.80
CA ASP A 39 5.57 -5.28 14.22
C ASP A 39 7.01 -4.76 14.25
N LEU A 40 7.20 -3.52 13.76
CA LEU A 40 8.44 -2.78 13.95
C LEU A 40 8.34 -2.00 15.25
N ILE A 41 9.00 -2.50 16.29
CA ILE A 41 9.12 -1.83 17.58
C ILE A 41 10.52 -1.21 17.64
N ALA A 42 10.58 0.08 17.91
CA ALA A 42 11.84 0.81 18.03
C ALA A 42 12.72 0.19 19.14
N GLN A 43 13.93 -0.24 18.77
CA GLN A 43 14.92 -0.79 19.69
C GLN A 43 15.83 0.31 20.26
N GLU A 44 15.92 1.43 19.54
CA GLU A 44 16.77 2.57 19.85
C GLU A 44 15.98 3.88 19.74
N ASN A 45 16.45 4.87 20.49
CA ASN A 45 16.00 6.24 20.31
C ASN A 45 16.50 6.80 18.97
N VAL A 46 15.70 7.64 18.32
CA VAL A 46 16.13 8.44 17.17
C VAL A 46 15.88 9.92 17.51
N PRO A 47 16.93 10.76 17.53
CA PRO A 47 18.35 10.37 17.56
C PRO A 47 18.71 9.58 18.83
N ALA A 48 19.82 8.84 18.80
CA ALA A 48 20.23 7.97 19.93
C ALA A 48 20.78 8.75 21.14
N PHE A 49 21.20 10.00 20.93
CA PHE A 49 21.81 10.88 21.92
C PHE A 49 21.38 12.33 21.66
N ASP A 50 21.55 13.18 22.67
CA ASP A 50 21.32 14.61 22.57
C ASP A 50 22.34 15.21 21.61
N ARG A 51 21.86 15.94 20.60
CA ARG A 51 22.71 16.47 19.54
C ARG A 51 22.41 17.93 19.22
N SER A 52 23.40 18.61 18.69
CA SER A 52 23.23 19.98 18.21
C SER A 52 22.43 20.01 16.89
N PRO A 53 21.39 20.85 16.77
CA PRO A 53 20.74 21.15 15.49
C PRO A 53 21.52 22.16 14.65
N TYR A 54 22.58 22.76 15.19
CA TYR A 54 23.31 23.86 14.57
C TYR A 54 24.83 23.71 14.67
N ASP A 55 25.53 24.42 13.80
CA ASP A 55 26.93 24.75 14.02
C ASP A 55 27.00 25.90 15.04
N GLY A 56 27.70 25.70 16.16
CA GLY A 56 27.58 26.56 17.32
C GLY A 56 28.49 26.22 18.48
N TYR A 57 28.12 26.73 19.66
CA TYR A 57 28.81 26.49 20.92
C TYR A 57 27.87 25.87 21.94
N ALA A 58 28.22 24.68 22.42
CA ALA A 58 27.58 24.04 23.55
C ALA A 58 28.11 24.69 24.84
N VAL A 59 27.20 25.19 25.65
CA VAL A 59 27.50 26.02 26.83
C VAL A 59 26.69 25.58 28.04
N ARG A 60 27.08 26.07 29.20
CA ARG A 60 26.23 26.11 30.40
C ARG A 60 25.39 27.38 30.33
N ALA A 61 24.07 27.25 30.25
CA ALA A 61 23.13 28.36 30.24
C ALA A 61 23.36 29.34 31.40
N ALA A 62 23.72 28.80 32.58
CA ALA A 62 24.08 29.58 33.76
C ALA A 62 25.25 30.56 33.54
N ASP A 63 26.21 30.22 32.69
CA ASP A 63 27.36 31.09 32.40
C ASP A 63 26.97 32.24 31.44
N THR A 64 25.80 32.19 30.82
CA THR A 64 25.35 33.17 29.83
C THR A 64 24.42 34.25 30.40
N VAL A 65 23.98 34.13 31.66
CA VAL A 65 22.91 34.95 32.26
C VAL A 65 23.19 36.45 32.18
N SER A 66 24.45 36.87 32.34
CA SER A 66 24.86 38.28 32.29
C SER A 66 25.20 38.80 30.89
N ALA A 67 25.08 37.96 29.85
CA ALA A 67 25.43 38.35 28.49
C ALA A 67 24.43 39.38 27.94
N SER A 68 24.92 40.51 27.45
CA SER A 68 24.14 41.48 26.68
C SER A 68 24.94 41.99 25.48
N LYS A 69 24.32 42.80 24.62
CA LYS A 69 25.01 43.41 23.48
C LYS A 69 26.14 44.35 23.94
N GLU A 70 25.91 45.06 25.03
CA GLU A 70 26.82 46.03 25.63
C GLU A 70 27.87 45.36 26.54
N ASN A 71 27.53 44.22 27.12
CA ASN A 71 28.40 43.44 28.00
C ASN A 71 28.42 41.96 27.58
N PRO A 72 29.15 41.59 26.50
CA PRO A 72 29.23 40.21 26.05
C PRO A 72 29.99 39.35 27.05
N VAL A 73 29.54 38.11 27.22
CA VAL A 73 30.26 37.11 28.03
C VAL A 73 31.22 36.34 27.14
N GLY A 74 32.49 36.31 27.51
CA GLY A 74 33.51 35.45 26.89
C GLY A 74 33.60 34.09 27.59
N LEU A 75 33.64 33.01 26.81
CA LEU A 75 33.87 31.65 27.28
C LEU A 75 35.04 31.04 26.53
N ARG A 76 35.89 30.28 27.25
CA ARG A 76 37.02 29.56 26.64
C ARG A 76 36.54 28.31 25.91
N ILE A 77 36.95 28.13 24.67
CA ILE A 77 36.67 26.94 23.85
C ILE A 77 37.58 25.79 24.29
N LEU A 78 36.99 24.68 24.72
CA LEU A 78 37.71 23.50 25.20
C LEU A 78 38.14 22.57 24.07
N GLU A 79 37.26 22.35 23.10
CA GLU A 79 37.44 21.44 21.98
C GLU A 79 36.44 21.76 20.87
N GLU A 80 36.69 21.20 19.69
CA GLU A 80 35.76 21.13 18.56
C GLU A 80 35.26 19.71 18.40
N ILE A 81 33.93 19.55 18.33
CA ILE A 81 33.24 18.27 18.26
C ILE A 81 32.51 18.20 16.91
N PRO A 82 33.08 17.52 15.90
CA PRO A 82 32.38 17.26 14.65
C PRO A 82 31.31 16.17 14.81
N ALA A 83 30.40 16.08 13.83
CA ALA A 83 29.42 15.00 13.78
C ALA A 83 30.09 13.62 13.78
N GLY A 84 29.62 12.71 14.64
CA GLY A 84 30.18 11.37 14.80
C GLY A 84 31.36 11.25 15.77
N ALA A 85 31.88 12.37 16.30
CA ALA A 85 32.90 12.33 17.36
C ALA A 85 32.27 12.22 18.75
N VAL A 86 33.03 11.65 19.69
CA VAL A 86 32.70 11.62 21.11
C VAL A 86 33.46 12.74 21.81
N PRO A 87 32.79 13.64 22.57
CA PRO A 87 33.46 14.69 23.31
C PRO A 87 34.48 14.15 24.32
N ALA A 88 35.66 14.75 24.36
CA ALA A 88 36.72 14.32 25.28
C ALA A 88 36.73 15.14 26.58
N LYS A 89 36.10 16.31 26.59
CA LYS A 89 36.11 17.27 27.70
C LYS A 89 34.68 17.57 28.16
N LYS A 90 34.54 17.77 29.47
CA LYS A 90 33.32 18.25 30.10
C LYS A 90 33.27 19.77 30.03
N VAL A 91 32.13 20.34 29.64
CA VAL A 91 31.92 21.79 29.71
C VAL A 91 31.72 22.18 31.18
N ILE A 92 32.59 23.05 31.66
CA ILE A 92 32.62 23.57 33.03
C ILE A 92 32.39 25.09 33.05
N ALA A 93 32.35 25.69 34.23
CA ALA A 93 32.13 27.13 34.38
C ALA A 93 33.11 27.99 33.57
N GLY A 94 32.57 28.92 32.80
CA GLY A 94 33.35 29.86 31.97
C GLY A 94 33.93 29.24 30.69
N THR A 95 33.44 28.08 30.29
CA THR A 95 33.93 27.35 29.12
C THR A 95 32.80 26.95 28.17
N ALA A 96 33.16 26.67 26.92
CA ALA A 96 32.27 26.20 25.87
C ALA A 96 32.95 25.10 25.06
N ALA A 97 32.16 24.31 24.32
CA ALA A 97 32.68 23.42 23.29
C ALA A 97 32.10 23.83 21.93
N LYS A 98 32.94 23.90 20.92
CA LYS A 98 32.49 24.15 19.54
C LYS A 98 31.85 22.87 19.01
N VAL A 99 30.60 22.93 18.60
CA VAL A 99 29.82 21.77 18.12
C VAL A 99 29.38 22.03 16.68
N LEU A 100 29.46 20.99 15.84
CA LEU A 100 28.86 21.02 14.51
C LEU A 100 27.47 20.37 14.51
N THR A 101 26.70 20.62 13.46
CA THR A 101 25.35 20.08 13.29
C THR A 101 25.38 18.55 13.37
N GLY A 102 24.59 17.99 14.27
CA GLY A 102 24.52 16.56 14.55
C GLY A 102 25.56 16.04 15.56
N ALA A 103 26.47 16.88 16.05
CA ALA A 103 27.44 16.51 17.09
C ALA A 103 26.74 16.24 18.43
N LEU A 104 27.29 15.30 19.19
CA LEU A 104 26.83 14.94 20.52
C LEU A 104 27.03 16.12 21.49
N ILE A 105 26.03 16.42 22.33
CA ILE A 105 26.15 17.47 23.35
C ILE A 105 27.09 16.99 24.46
N PRO A 106 28.23 17.68 24.72
CA PRO A 106 29.18 17.27 25.74
C PRO A 106 28.60 17.34 27.14
N GLU A 107 29.09 16.47 28.03
CA GLU A 107 28.68 16.50 29.44
C GLU A 107 28.90 17.92 30.02
N GLY A 108 27.95 18.36 30.84
CA GLY A 108 28.00 19.66 31.50
C GLY A 108 27.44 20.81 30.67
N ALA A 109 27.27 20.67 29.36
CA ALA A 109 26.51 21.63 28.55
C ALA A 109 25.00 21.33 28.64
N ASP A 110 24.19 22.38 28.64
CA ASP A 110 22.73 22.29 28.69
C ASP A 110 22.05 23.26 27.71
N ALA A 111 22.81 23.92 26.82
CA ALA A 111 22.27 24.73 25.73
C ALA A 111 23.27 24.83 24.57
N VAL A 112 22.79 25.13 23.36
CA VAL A 112 23.63 25.47 22.20
C VAL A 112 23.30 26.88 21.71
N ILE A 113 24.32 27.64 21.32
CA ILE A 113 24.15 28.92 20.60
C ILE A 113 24.79 28.87 19.22
N MET A 114 24.05 29.29 18.19
CA MET A 114 24.49 29.25 16.80
C MET A 114 25.65 30.21 16.54
N TYR A 115 26.56 29.88 15.63
CA TYR A 115 27.70 30.75 15.27
C TYR A 115 27.28 32.18 14.92
N GLU A 116 26.19 32.34 14.19
CA GLU A 116 25.66 33.63 13.73
C GLU A 116 25.27 34.57 14.88
N LYS A 117 25.09 34.04 16.10
CA LYS A 117 24.79 34.81 17.30
C LYS A 117 26.01 35.06 18.19
N THR A 118 27.21 34.72 17.72
CA THR A 118 28.46 34.81 18.47
C THR A 118 29.55 35.55 17.70
N LYS A 119 30.62 35.95 18.39
CA LYS A 119 31.90 36.31 17.79
C LYS A 119 32.96 35.43 18.41
N PHE A 120 33.85 34.84 17.63
CA PHE A 120 34.77 33.83 18.14
C PHE A 120 36.14 33.89 17.48
N THR A 121 37.12 33.32 18.18
CA THR A 121 38.45 32.94 17.69
C THR A 121 38.58 31.42 17.80
N ASP A 122 39.78 30.88 17.63
CA ASP A 122 40.04 29.45 17.87
C ASP A 122 40.01 29.07 19.36
N GLU A 123 40.22 30.05 20.26
CA GLU A 123 40.35 29.81 21.70
C GLU A 123 39.17 30.31 22.53
N ASP A 124 38.42 31.30 22.06
CA ASP A 124 37.36 31.96 22.83
C ASP A 124 36.12 32.28 21.98
N VAL A 125 34.96 32.27 22.63
CA VAL A 125 33.68 32.70 22.07
C VAL A 125 33.04 33.78 22.94
N ALA A 126 32.56 34.85 22.30
CA ALA A 126 31.80 35.93 22.91
C ALA A 126 30.30 35.80 22.59
N LEU A 127 29.49 35.83 23.65
CA LEU A 127 28.03 35.71 23.61
C LEU A 127 27.38 37.06 23.92
N PHE A 128 26.39 37.45 23.12
CA PHE A 128 25.74 38.77 23.20
C PHE A 128 24.32 38.73 23.77
N ALA A 129 23.83 37.56 24.18
CA ALA A 129 22.53 37.35 24.79
C ALA A 129 22.54 36.06 25.63
N PRO A 130 21.72 35.97 26.69
CA PRO A 130 21.60 34.74 27.46
C PRO A 130 20.85 33.66 26.67
N VAL A 131 21.17 32.40 26.94
CA VAL A 131 20.38 31.22 26.49
C VAL A 131 19.81 30.50 27.71
N LYS A 132 18.68 29.82 27.52
CA LYS A 132 18.04 29.02 28.57
C LYS A 132 18.52 27.57 28.49
N ALA A 133 18.51 26.89 29.63
CA ALA A 133 18.72 25.45 29.65
C ALA A 133 17.68 24.75 28.76
N GLY A 134 18.16 23.87 27.89
CA GLY A 134 17.42 23.15 26.86
C GLY A 134 17.29 23.88 25.53
N ASP A 135 17.77 25.13 25.40
CA ASP A 135 17.72 25.84 24.12
C ASP A 135 18.62 25.14 23.09
N ASN A 136 18.05 24.92 21.90
CA ASN A 136 18.74 24.40 20.72
C ASN A 136 19.43 23.05 20.95
N ILE A 137 18.76 22.13 21.65
CA ILE A 137 19.18 20.73 21.75
C ILE A 137 18.11 19.86 21.10
N VAL A 138 18.52 18.97 20.20
CA VAL A 138 17.66 17.86 19.74
C VAL A 138 17.89 16.71 20.68
N TRP A 139 16.87 16.34 21.44
CA TRP A 139 16.98 15.35 22.50
C TRP A 139 17.00 13.92 21.94
N ALA A 140 17.65 13.03 22.68
CA ALA A 140 17.59 11.60 22.41
C ALA A 140 16.13 11.13 22.38
N GLY A 141 15.72 10.54 21.27
CA GLY A 141 14.37 10.01 21.07
C GLY A 141 13.30 11.07 20.84
N GLU A 142 13.68 12.28 20.44
CA GLU A 142 12.74 13.34 20.06
C GLU A 142 11.88 12.96 18.85
N ASP A 143 12.45 12.23 17.87
CA ASP A 143 11.71 11.68 16.73
C ASP A 143 11.06 10.33 17.11
N VAL A 144 11.87 9.37 17.55
CA VAL A 144 11.41 8.03 17.94
C VAL A 144 11.95 7.65 19.30
N ARG A 145 11.07 7.33 20.25
CA ARG A 145 11.47 6.73 21.53
C ARG A 145 11.56 5.22 21.43
N LYS A 146 12.57 4.63 22.07
CA LYS A 146 12.67 3.18 22.26
C LYS A 146 11.37 2.62 22.84
N GLY A 147 10.91 1.50 22.28
CA GLY A 147 9.66 0.83 22.64
C GLY A 147 8.44 1.31 21.85
N THR A 148 8.55 2.39 21.05
CA THR A 148 7.46 2.85 20.18
C THR A 148 7.17 1.83 19.07
N VAL A 149 5.90 1.53 18.84
CA VAL A 149 5.47 0.75 17.68
C VAL A 149 5.45 1.68 16.46
N LEU A 150 6.45 1.55 15.58
CA LEU A 150 6.59 2.37 14.37
C LEU A 150 5.69 1.89 13.24
N ALA A 151 5.53 0.57 13.12
CA ALA A 151 4.64 -0.05 12.14
C ALA A 151 4.14 -1.39 12.65
N GLN A 152 2.94 -1.79 12.24
CA GLN A 152 2.37 -3.08 12.56
C GLN A 152 2.60 -4.08 11.42
N SER A 153 2.54 -5.38 11.74
CA SER A 153 2.44 -6.43 10.74
C SER A 153 1.27 -6.16 9.79
N GLY A 154 1.53 -6.35 8.49
CA GLY A 154 0.61 -6.08 7.41
C GLY A 154 0.70 -4.68 6.80
N THR A 155 1.59 -3.82 7.29
CA THR A 155 1.91 -2.51 6.69
C THR A 155 2.78 -2.66 5.45
N VAL A 156 2.47 -1.89 4.40
CA VAL A 156 3.32 -1.76 3.21
C VAL A 156 4.57 -0.97 3.57
N ILE A 157 5.75 -1.46 3.20
CA ILE A 157 7.00 -0.75 3.38
C ILE A 157 7.12 0.32 2.30
N ASP A 158 6.69 1.53 2.65
CA ASP A 158 6.88 2.75 1.88
C ASP A 158 8.31 3.33 2.10
N PRO A 159 8.69 4.44 1.43
CA PRO A 159 10.01 5.03 1.62
C PRO A 159 10.30 5.45 3.07
N GLY A 160 9.30 5.94 3.81
CA GLY A 160 9.46 6.36 5.19
C GLY A 160 9.73 5.18 6.12
N LEU A 161 8.94 4.11 6.00
CA LEU A 161 9.12 2.89 6.77
C LEU A 161 10.43 2.18 6.42
N ALA A 162 10.88 2.21 5.16
CA ALA A 162 12.20 1.71 4.78
C ALA A 162 13.34 2.49 5.49
N GLY A 163 13.21 3.82 5.57
CA GLY A 163 14.14 4.67 6.32
C GLY A 163 14.11 4.37 7.83
N ALA A 164 12.93 4.20 8.41
CA ALA A 164 12.77 3.85 9.82
C ALA A 164 13.37 2.48 10.15
N LEU A 165 13.20 1.48 9.28
CA LEU A 165 13.87 0.18 9.40
C LEU A 165 15.39 0.35 9.42
N ALA A 166 15.95 1.18 8.52
CA ALA A 166 17.38 1.47 8.49
C ALA A 166 17.86 2.14 9.78
N ALA A 167 17.14 3.18 10.24
CA ALA A 167 17.45 3.94 11.44
C ALA A 167 17.38 3.08 12.71
N GLN A 168 16.60 2.00 12.68
CA GLN A 168 16.51 1.00 13.75
C GLN A 168 17.45 -0.20 13.56
N GLY A 169 18.39 -0.13 12.60
CA GLY A 169 19.37 -1.19 12.35
C GLY A 169 18.81 -2.47 11.70
N VAL A 170 17.59 -2.44 11.18
CA VAL A 170 16.92 -3.61 10.59
C VAL A 170 17.36 -3.82 9.14
N ALA A 171 18.51 -4.46 8.95
CA ALA A 171 19.07 -4.74 7.62
C ALA A 171 18.31 -5.83 6.83
N MET A 172 17.60 -6.73 7.54
CA MET A 172 16.91 -7.89 6.97
C MET A 172 15.47 -7.99 7.50
N PRO A 173 14.56 -7.08 7.14
CA PRO A 173 13.18 -7.10 7.65
C PRO A 173 12.46 -8.40 7.29
N LEU A 174 11.66 -8.92 8.23
CA LEU A 174 10.75 -10.04 7.98
C LEU A 174 9.51 -9.52 7.25
N VAL A 175 9.31 -9.99 6.02
CA VAL A 175 8.20 -9.57 5.14
C VAL A 175 7.39 -10.77 4.70
N TYR A 176 6.10 -10.59 4.39
CA TYR A 176 5.31 -11.64 3.77
C TYR A 176 5.87 -12.01 2.39
N LYS A 177 5.76 -13.30 2.04
CA LYS A 177 6.08 -13.78 0.70
C LYS A 177 5.07 -13.19 -0.28
N MET A 178 5.52 -12.89 -1.49
CA MET A 178 4.62 -12.47 -2.58
C MET A 178 3.82 -13.70 -3.03
N PRO A 179 2.48 -13.71 -2.94
CA PRO A 179 1.69 -14.84 -3.39
C PRO A 179 1.89 -15.09 -4.88
N LYS A 180 2.08 -16.35 -5.27
CA LYS A 180 2.02 -16.76 -6.68
C LYS A 180 0.57 -16.98 -7.08
N ILE A 181 0.12 -16.35 -8.16
CA ILE A 181 -1.26 -16.42 -8.61
C ILE A 181 -1.30 -16.99 -10.02
N ALA A 182 -1.82 -18.21 -10.18
CA ALA A 182 -2.00 -18.79 -11.50
C ALA A 182 -3.07 -18.03 -12.28
N LEU A 183 -2.80 -17.71 -13.54
CA LEU A 183 -3.75 -17.10 -14.48
C LEU A 183 -4.03 -18.07 -15.62
N ILE A 184 -5.30 -18.41 -15.81
CA ILE A 184 -5.78 -19.28 -16.88
C ILE A 184 -6.79 -18.48 -17.71
N SER A 185 -6.78 -18.67 -19.03
CA SER A 185 -7.82 -18.14 -19.90
C SER A 185 -8.49 -19.29 -20.63
N THR A 186 -9.81 -19.28 -20.74
CA THR A 186 -10.57 -20.28 -21.51
C THR A 186 -11.45 -19.56 -22.51
N GLY A 187 -11.52 -20.10 -23.72
CA GLY A 187 -12.26 -19.52 -24.83
C GLY A 187 -11.62 -19.87 -26.16
N HIS A 188 -12.34 -20.64 -26.98
CA HIS A 188 -11.90 -21.02 -28.33
C HIS A 188 -11.65 -19.80 -29.24
N GLU A 189 -12.33 -18.68 -28.97
CA GLU A 189 -12.15 -17.40 -29.64
C GLU A 189 -10.82 -16.72 -29.31
N LEU A 190 -10.10 -17.12 -28.25
CA LEU A 190 -8.92 -16.41 -27.78
C LEU A 190 -7.67 -16.74 -28.60
N VAL A 191 -6.86 -15.70 -28.83
CA VAL A 191 -5.47 -15.80 -29.30
C VAL A 191 -4.57 -14.92 -28.42
N GLU A 192 -3.27 -15.20 -28.44
CA GLU A 192 -2.27 -14.37 -27.75
C GLU A 192 -2.21 -12.95 -28.34
N ALA A 193 -1.65 -12.00 -27.57
CA ALA A 193 -1.70 -10.57 -27.91
C ALA A 193 -0.91 -10.21 -29.18
N ASP A 194 0.17 -10.92 -29.48
CA ASP A 194 1.03 -10.75 -30.65
C ASP A 194 0.48 -11.45 -31.90
N ALA A 195 -0.48 -12.37 -31.73
CA ALA A 195 -1.13 -13.04 -32.85
C ALA A 195 -2.03 -12.08 -33.65
N VAL A 196 -2.20 -12.38 -34.95
CA VAL A 196 -3.19 -11.73 -35.81
C VAL A 196 -4.49 -12.54 -35.73
N PRO A 197 -5.58 -11.98 -35.17
CA PRO A 197 -6.84 -12.70 -35.05
C PRO A 197 -7.45 -13.00 -36.42
N LYS A 198 -7.96 -14.22 -36.58
CA LYS A 198 -8.66 -14.68 -37.80
C LYS A 198 -9.97 -15.34 -37.39
N GLY A 199 -11.01 -15.22 -38.22
CA GLY A 199 -12.26 -15.98 -38.07
C GLY A 199 -12.95 -15.78 -36.72
N GLY A 200 -13.37 -14.55 -36.40
CA GLY A 200 -14.12 -14.24 -35.17
C GLY A 200 -13.29 -14.29 -33.88
N ARG A 201 -12.01 -14.67 -33.94
CA ARG A 201 -11.11 -14.71 -32.79
C ARG A 201 -10.74 -13.30 -32.31
N ILE A 202 -10.40 -13.19 -31.02
CA ILE A 202 -10.04 -11.96 -30.32
C ILE A 202 -8.78 -12.18 -29.46
N ARG A 203 -8.09 -11.10 -29.12
CA ARG A 203 -6.88 -11.16 -28.28
C ARG A 203 -7.24 -11.31 -26.81
N ASN A 204 -6.44 -12.09 -26.09
CA ASN A 204 -6.53 -12.27 -24.64
C ASN A 204 -6.10 -11.01 -23.87
N SER A 205 -6.98 -10.02 -23.76
CA SER A 205 -6.73 -8.78 -23.02
C SER A 205 -6.81 -8.95 -21.50
N ASN A 206 -7.66 -9.87 -21.03
CA ASN A 206 -7.87 -10.11 -19.60
C ASN A 206 -6.61 -10.56 -18.87
N ARG A 207 -5.79 -11.41 -19.51
CA ARG A 207 -4.49 -11.84 -18.99
C ARG A 207 -3.66 -10.63 -18.58
N TYR A 208 -3.34 -9.75 -19.53
CA TYR A 208 -2.45 -8.61 -19.29
C TYR A 208 -3.03 -7.61 -18.28
N MET A 209 -4.34 -7.42 -18.33
CA MET A 209 -5.07 -6.59 -17.37
C MET A 209 -4.94 -7.14 -15.93
N LEU A 210 -5.17 -8.43 -15.73
CA LEU A 210 -5.07 -9.06 -14.40
C LEU A 210 -3.62 -9.20 -13.94
N GLU A 211 -2.67 -9.48 -14.83
CA GLU A 211 -1.24 -9.47 -14.51
C GLU A 211 -0.81 -8.11 -13.95
N ALA A 212 -1.25 -7.01 -14.58
CA ALA A 212 -0.96 -5.66 -14.12
C ALA A 212 -1.57 -5.37 -12.74
N ALA A 213 -2.86 -5.71 -12.55
CA ALA A 213 -3.56 -5.50 -11.29
C ALA A 213 -2.93 -6.32 -10.14
N LEU A 214 -2.53 -7.56 -10.39
CA LEU A 214 -1.87 -8.42 -9.41
C LEU A 214 -0.49 -7.90 -8.99
N LYS A 215 0.32 -7.41 -9.94
CA LYS A 215 1.64 -6.83 -9.64
C LYS A 215 1.53 -5.61 -8.74
N GLN A 216 0.51 -4.76 -8.93
CA GLN A 216 0.28 -3.57 -8.12
C GLN A 216 0.00 -3.87 -6.64
N ILE A 217 -0.53 -5.05 -6.33
CA ILE A 217 -0.86 -5.46 -4.96
C ILE A 217 0.18 -6.38 -4.31
N GLY A 218 1.36 -6.53 -4.94
CA GLY A 218 2.45 -7.35 -4.42
C GLY A 218 2.28 -8.86 -4.65
N CYS A 219 1.48 -9.25 -5.64
CA CYS A 219 1.35 -10.64 -6.08
C CYS A 219 2.20 -10.92 -7.32
N SER A 220 2.60 -12.18 -7.50
CA SER A 220 3.39 -12.67 -8.64
C SER A 220 2.48 -13.50 -9.56
N PRO A 221 2.01 -12.96 -10.70
CA PRO A 221 1.21 -13.74 -11.64
C PRO A 221 2.03 -14.83 -12.33
N VAL A 222 1.42 -15.99 -12.56
CA VAL A 222 1.97 -17.13 -13.29
C VAL A 222 0.97 -17.52 -14.38
N TYR A 223 1.25 -17.19 -15.63
CA TYR A 223 0.35 -17.50 -16.73
C TYR A 223 0.46 -18.97 -17.16
N LEU A 224 -0.65 -19.69 -17.16
CA LEU A 224 -0.73 -21.11 -17.51
C LEU A 224 -1.28 -21.38 -18.92
N GLY A 225 -1.57 -20.32 -19.68
CA GLY A 225 -2.01 -20.41 -21.08
C GLY A 225 -3.50 -20.21 -21.31
N ILE A 226 -3.87 -20.27 -22.59
CA ILE A 226 -5.24 -20.46 -23.06
C ILE A 226 -5.53 -21.96 -23.06
N VAL A 227 -6.67 -22.37 -22.51
CA VAL A 227 -7.18 -23.74 -22.59
C VAL A 227 -8.46 -23.81 -23.40
N ASP A 228 -8.74 -25.00 -23.92
CA ASP A 228 -9.99 -25.29 -24.60
C ASP A 228 -11.16 -25.29 -23.59
N ASP A 229 -12.35 -24.94 -24.09
CA ASP A 229 -13.60 -24.91 -23.31
C ASP A 229 -14.10 -26.34 -23.04
N VAL A 230 -13.30 -27.14 -22.33
CA VAL A 230 -13.59 -28.51 -21.94
C VAL A 230 -13.22 -28.71 -20.47
N VAL A 231 -14.12 -29.34 -19.70
CA VAL A 231 -13.96 -29.53 -18.24
C VAL A 231 -12.65 -30.23 -17.89
N SER A 232 -12.22 -31.22 -18.68
CA SER A 232 -10.97 -31.95 -18.46
C SER A 232 -9.75 -31.02 -18.51
N ASP A 233 -9.70 -30.15 -19.52
CA ASP A 233 -8.53 -29.34 -19.81
C ASP A 233 -8.41 -28.19 -18.81
N ILE A 234 -9.55 -27.58 -18.46
CA ILE A 234 -9.64 -26.62 -17.35
C ILE A 234 -9.22 -27.27 -16.03
N SER A 235 -9.67 -28.50 -15.76
CA SER A 235 -9.32 -29.22 -14.52
C SER A 235 -7.83 -29.55 -14.42
N VAL A 236 -7.18 -29.91 -15.55
CA VAL A 236 -5.73 -30.11 -15.59
C VAL A 236 -5.00 -28.84 -15.17
N LYS A 237 -5.38 -27.67 -15.73
CA LYS A 237 -4.76 -26.39 -15.36
C LYS A 237 -5.07 -25.93 -13.95
N PHE A 238 -6.25 -26.23 -13.41
CA PHE A 238 -6.52 -26.00 -11.99
C PHE A 238 -5.60 -26.81 -11.09
N ASN A 239 -5.39 -28.09 -11.38
CA ASN A 239 -4.48 -28.92 -10.59
C ASN A 239 -3.03 -28.45 -10.71
N GLU A 240 -2.57 -28.08 -11.92
CA GLU A 240 -1.24 -27.48 -12.15
C GLU A 240 -1.07 -26.18 -11.33
N GLY A 241 -2.03 -25.26 -11.43
CA GLY A 241 -2.02 -24.00 -10.69
C GLY A 241 -2.09 -24.19 -9.18
N LEU A 242 -2.93 -25.10 -8.68
CA LEU A 242 -3.08 -25.36 -7.25
C LEU A 242 -1.89 -26.13 -6.65
N ALA A 243 -1.07 -26.80 -7.46
CA ALA A 243 0.18 -27.40 -7.01
C ALA A 243 1.25 -26.31 -6.76
N GLU A 244 1.46 -25.42 -7.72
CA GLU A 244 2.62 -24.49 -7.76
C GLU A 244 2.33 -23.06 -7.26
N CYS A 245 1.05 -22.67 -7.19
CA CYS A 245 0.62 -21.32 -6.84
C CYS A 245 -0.22 -21.30 -5.55
N ASP A 246 -0.41 -20.10 -5.01
CA ASP A 246 -1.16 -19.84 -3.78
C ASP A 246 -2.64 -19.53 -4.05
N ALA A 247 -2.98 -19.20 -5.29
CA ALA A 247 -4.33 -19.00 -5.79
C ALA A 247 -4.40 -19.26 -7.29
N VAL A 248 -5.62 -19.41 -7.81
CA VAL A 248 -5.88 -19.51 -9.24
C VAL A 248 -6.98 -18.53 -9.66
N ILE A 249 -6.77 -17.80 -10.74
CA ILE A 249 -7.78 -17.00 -11.41
C ILE A 249 -7.96 -17.55 -12.82
N ILE A 250 -9.20 -17.78 -13.22
CA ILE A 250 -9.56 -18.13 -14.59
C ILE A 250 -10.54 -17.10 -15.14
N THR A 251 -10.37 -16.73 -16.42
CA THR A 251 -11.31 -15.86 -17.13
C THR A 251 -11.94 -16.62 -18.28
N GLY A 252 -13.27 -16.57 -18.39
CA GLY A 252 -14.04 -17.32 -19.38
C GLY A 252 -14.71 -18.56 -18.77
N GLY A 253 -15.63 -19.18 -19.52
CA GLY A 253 -16.31 -20.42 -19.11
C GLY A 253 -17.25 -20.29 -17.89
N VAL A 254 -17.52 -19.07 -17.42
CA VAL A 254 -18.46 -18.78 -16.32
C VAL A 254 -19.74 -18.16 -16.91
N SER A 255 -20.88 -18.84 -16.73
CA SER A 255 -22.17 -18.42 -17.26
C SER A 255 -23.33 -18.79 -16.32
N VAL A 256 -24.47 -18.13 -16.51
CA VAL A 256 -25.77 -18.52 -15.92
C VAL A 256 -26.45 -19.51 -16.87
N GLY A 257 -26.02 -20.79 -16.87
CA GLY A 257 -26.64 -21.83 -17.69
C GLY A 257 -25.74 -23.05 -17.94
N ASP A 258 -26.13 -23.87 -18.92
CA ASP A 258 -25.53 -25.19 -19.24
C ASP A 258 -24.05 -25.17 -19.67
N HIS A 259 -23.47 -23.98 -19.85
CA HIS A 259 -22.07 -23.77 -20.24
C HIS A 259 -21.19 -23.21 -19.11
N ASP A 260 -21.56 -23.40 -17.84
CA ASP A 260 -20.74 -23.06 -16.65
C ASP A 260 -19.60 -24.08 -16.42
N LEU A 261 -18.79 -24.31 -17.45
CA LEU A 261 -17.71 -25.30 -17.47
C LEU A 261 -16.67 -25.03 -16.39
N THR A 262 -16.41 -23.75 -16.09
CA THR A 262 -15.47 -23.33 -15.05
C THR A 262 -15.89 -23.85 -13.68
N SER A 263 -17.17 -23.67 -13.29
CA SER A 263 -17.63 -24.14 -11.98
C SER A 263 -17.61 -25.67 -11.87
N VAL A 264 -17.94 -26.39 -12.96
CA VAL A 264 -17.87 -27.85 -13.00
C VAL A 264 -16.43 -28.33 -12.88
N ALA A 265 -15.48 -27.68 -13.57
CA ALA A 265 -14.06 -28.00 -13.47
C ALA A 265 -13.49 -27.69 -12.09
N MET A 266 -13.96 -26.64 -11.42
CA MET A 266 -13.59 -26.33 -10.03
C MET A 266 -13.99 -27.48 -9.11
N GLU A 267 -15.26 -27.91 -9.16
CA GLU A 267 -15.77 -29.02 -8.35
C GLU A 267 -15.04 -30.34 -8.65
N THR A 268 -14.82 -30.64 -9.93
CA THR A 268 -14.06 -31.82 -10.39
C THR A 268 -12.61 -31.82 -9.86
N SER A 269 -12.03 -30.63 -9.72
CA SER A 269 -10.68 -30.43 -9.16
C SER A 269 -10.66 -30.37 -7.63
N GLY A 270 -11.75 -30.78 -6.96
CA GLY A 270 -11.84 -30.80 -5.50
C GLY A 270 -11.88 -29.42 -4.86
N VAL A 271 -12.26 -28.38 -5.61
CA VAL A 271 -12.48 -27.03 -5.06
C VAL A 271 -13.83 -27.01 -4.36
N LYS A 272 -13.82 -26.63 -3.09
CA LYS A 272 -15.04 -26.37 -2.34
C LYS A 272 -15.62 -25.03 -2.79
N MET A 273 -16.76 -25.08 -3.47
CA MET A 273 -17.46 -23.88 -3.92
C MET A 273 -18.02 -23.08 -2.74
N LEU A 274 -17.74 -21.78 -2.73
CA LEU A 274 -18.26 -20.82 -1.74
C LEU A 274 -19.56 -20.20 -2.24
N PHE A 275 -19.52 -19.61 -3.42
CA PHE A 275 -20.67 -19.00 -4.08
C PHE A 275 -20.53 -18.96 -5.60
N ARG A 276 -21.68 -18.83 -6.29
CA ARG A 276 -21.77 -18.57 -7.73
C ARG A 276 -22.59 -17.32 -7.97
N GLY A 277 -22.09 -16.48 -8.86
CA GLY A 277 -22.63 -15.16 -9.16
C GLY A 277 -22.52 -14.18 -7.98
N VAL A 278 -22.59 -12.89 -8.27
CA VAL A 278 -22.67 -11.81 -7.27
C VAL A 278 -23.66 -10.77 -7.77
N ASP A 279 -24.45 -10.17 -6.87
CA ASP A 279 -25.45 -9.17 -7.25
C ASP A 279 -24.82 -7.78 -7.52
N ILE A 280 -24.05 -7.70 -8.60
CA ILE A 280 -23.45 -6.46 -9.11
C ILE A 280 -23.54 -6.35 -10.63
N LYS A 281 -23.51 -5.11 -11.14
CA LYS A 281 -23.41 -4.81 -12.56
C LYS A 281 -22.33 -3.75 -12.83
N PRO A 282 -21.37 -3.99 -13.73
CA PRO A 282 -21.04 -5.27 -14.37
C PRO A 282 -20.39 -6.26 -13.40
N GLY A 283 -20.11 -7.49 -13.84
CA GLY A 283 -19.38 -8.48 -13.04
C GLY A 283 -20.24 -9.51 -12.29
N MET A 284 -21.52 -9.66 -12.65
CA MET A 284 -22.42 -10.64 -12.02
C MET A 284 -21.96 -12.09 -12.19
N ALA A 285 -21.56 -12.50 -13.40
CA ALA A 285 -21.13 -13.86 -13.70
C ALA A 285 -19.71 -14.11 -13.15
N CYS A 286 -19.64 -14.91 -12.10
CA CYS A 286 -18.40 -15.34 -11.44
C CYS A 286 -18.64 -16.61 -10.64
N ALA A 287 -17.58 -17.30 -10.25
CA ALA A 287 -17.63 -18.49 -9.41
C ALA A 287 -16.42 -18.49 -8.47
N TYR A 288 -16.64 -18.66 -7.18
CA TYR A 288 -15.56 -18.61 -6.19
C TYR A 288 -15.56 -19.85 -5.33
N GLY A 289 -14.36 -20.36 -5.06
CA GLY A 289 -14.14 -21.55 -4.27
C GLY A 289 -12.79 -21.53 -3.58
N VAL A 290 -12.55 -22.57 -2.77
CA VAL A 290 -11.28 -22.75 -2.05
C VAL A 290 -10.87 -24.22 -2.04
N ARG A 291 -9.58 -24.49 -2.20
CA ARG A 291 -8.98 -25.82 -1.98
C ARG A 291 -7.75 -25.66 -1.11
N ASN A 292 -7.71 -26.34 0.04
CA ASN A 292 -6.57 -26.29 0.98
C ASN A 292 -6.12 -24.85 1.34
N GLY A 293 -7.07 -23.92 1.51
CA GLY A 293 -6.80 -22.52 1.81
C GLY A 293 -6.38 -21.66 0.61
N LYS A 294 -6.27 -22.24 -0.60
CA LYS A 294 -5.96 -21.54 -1.85
C LYS A 294 -7.26 -21.13 -2.56
N PRO A 295 -7.53 -19.83 -2.77
CA PRO A 295 -8.74 -19.39 -3.44
C PRO A 295 -8.67 -19.68 -4.95
N VAL A 296 -9.81 -20.03 -5.52
CA VAL A 296 -10.00 -20.19 -6.97
C VAL A 296 -11.12 -19.24 -7.41
N CYS A 297 -10.78 -18.33 -8.32
CA CYS A 297 -11.63 -17.24 -8.77
C CYS A 297 -11.95 -17.41 -10.26
N GLY A 298 -13.18 -17.83 -10.57
CA GLY A 298 -13.74 -17.83 -11.91
C GLY A 298 -14.37 -16.48 -12.24
N LEU A 299 -13.81 -15.78 -13.21
CA LEU A 299 -14.26 -14.46 -13.65
C LEU A 299 -14.86 -14.54 -15.07
N SER A 300 -15.76 -13.59 -15.37
CA SER A 300 -16.33 -13.40 -16.70
C SER A 300 -15.25 -13.20 -17.78
N GLY A 301 -15.47 -13.73 -18.99
CA GLY A 301 -14.63 -13.43 -20.16
C GLY A 301 -14.71 -11.98 -20.63
N ASN A 302 -15.80 -11.27 -20.33
CA ASN A 302 -15.94 -9.84 -20.67
C ASN A 302 -14.99 -8.97 -19.83
N PRO A 303 -14.09 -8.17 -20.45
CA PRO A 303 -12.98 -7.54 -19.72
C PRO A 303 -13.40 -6.57 -18.62
N ALA A 304 -14.30 -5.65 -18.93
CA ALA A 304 -14.81 -4.68 -17.97
C ALA A 304 -15.57 -5.35 -16.80
N SER A 305 -16.26 -6.45 -17.07
CA SER A 305 -16.93 -7.26 -16.03
C SER A 305 -15.94 -8.03 -15.17
N SER A 306 -14.92 -8.62 -15.77
CA SER A 306 -13.83 -9.32 -15.07
C SER A 306 -13.11 -8.39 -14.12
N LEU A 307 -12.71 -7.19 -14.59
CA LEU A 307 -11.98 -6.22 -13.79
C LEU A 307 -12.81 -5.68 -12.62
N THR A 308 -14.08 -5.38 -12.88
CA THR A 308 -15.02 -4.91 -11.85
C THR A 308 -15.19 -5.96 -10.76
N ASN A 309 -15.42 -7.23 -11.14
CA ASN A 309 -15.56 -8.32 -10.16
C ASN A 309 -14.25 -8.61 -9.43
N PHE A 310 -13.10 -8.54 -10.12
CA PHE A 310 -11.79 -8.68 -9.49
C PHE A 310 -11.60 -7.65 -8.38
N TYR A 311 -11.78 -6.35 -8.66
CA TYR A 311 -11.61 -5.31 -7.66
C TYR A 311 -12.67 -5.35 -6.56
N ALA A 312 -13.92 -5.67 -6.90
CA ALA A 312 -15.00 -5.71 -5.93
C ALA A 312 -14.96 -6.95 -5.02
N VAL A 313 -14.43 -8.10 -5.46
CA VAL A 313 -14.59 -9.38 -4.75
C VAL A 313 -13.27 -10.12 -4.53
N ALA A 314 -12.47 -10.34 -5.58
CA ALA A 314 -11.23 -11.11 -5.47
C ALA A 314 -10.13 -10.34 -4.71
N LEU A 315 -9.99 -9.05 -5.03
CA LEU A 315 -8.90 -8.19 -4.57
C LEU A 315 -8.74 -8.20 -3.05
N PRO A 316 -9.80 -8.05 -2.22
CA PRO A 316 -9.62 -8.06 -0.77
C PRO A 316 -9.00 -9.35 -0.25
N ALA A 317 -9.45 -10.50 -0.75
CA ALA A 317 -8.89 -11.78 -0.36
C ALA A 317 -7.43 -11.93 -0.81
N LEU A 318 -7.09 -11.43 -2.01
CA LEU A 318 -5.71 -11.47 -2.52
C LEU A 318 -4.78 -10.51 -1.77
N LYS A 319 -5.25 -9.32 -1.38
CA LYS A 319 -4.52 -8.43 -0.46
C LYS A 319 -4.24 -9.11 0.88
N LYS A 320 -5.24 -9.79 1.45
CA LYS A 320 -5.08 -10.58 2.69
C LYS A 320 -4.10 -11.75 2.50
N LEU A 321 -4.15 -12.43 1.35
CA LEU A 321 -3.22 -13.52 0.99
C LEU A 321 -1.77 -13.00 0.91
N ALA A 322 -1.58 -11.75 0.44
CA ALA A 322 -0.28 -11.06 0.45
C ALA A 322 0.14 -10.52 1.83
N GLY A 323 -0.68 -10.73 2.86
CA GLY A 323 -0.41 -10.31 4.23
C GLY A 323 -0.80 -8.86 4.54
N ARG A 324 -1.48 -8.16 3.63
CA ARG A 324 -1.88 -6.76 3.84
C ARG A 324 -2.97 -6.64 4.90
N ARG A 325 -2.83 -5.62 5.76
CA ARG A 325 -3.87 -5.26 6.74
C ARG A 325 -4.99 -4.41 6.13
N ASP A 326 -4.66 -3.56 5.17
CA ASP A 326 -5.60 -2.73 4.40
C ASP A 326 -6.25 -3.52 3.25
N HIS A 327 -6.72 -4.73 3.57
CA HIS A 327 -7.25 -5.63 2.56
C HIS A 327 -8.67 -5.26 2.09
N LEU A 328 -9.49 -4.66 2.96
CA LEU A 328 -10.79 -4.12 2.55
C LEU A 328 -10.60 -2.81 1.79
N PRO A 329 -11.40 -2.55 0.74
CA PRO A 329 -11.27 -1.33 -0.03
C PRO A 329 -11.69 -0.12 0.81
N GLN A 330 -10.96 0.98 0.67
CA GLN A 330 -11.30 2.22 1.35
C GLN A 330 -12.56 2.82 0.73
N LYS A 331 -13.59 3.01 1.54
CA LYS A 331 -14.85 3.67 1.14
C LYS A 331 -14.73 5.17 1.28
N ILE A 332 -15.24 5.90 0.30
CA ILE A 332 -15.28 7.37 0.25
C ILE A 332 -16.62 7.83 -0.33
N SER A 333 -17.10 8.99 0.10
CA SER A 333 -18.21 9.67 -0.59
C SER A 333 -17.69 10.44 -1.78
N VAL A 334 -18.36 10.34 -2.93
CA VAL A 334 -18.01 11.06 -4.15
C VAL A 334 -19.21 11.70 -4.80
N ILE A 335 -18.96 12.85 -5.42
CA ILE A 335 -19.97 13.63 -6.12
C ILE A 335 -19.84 13.36 -7.62
N LEU A 336 -20.91 12.94 -8.28
CA LEU A 336 -20.90 12.75 -9.73
C LEU A 336 -20.73 14.10 -10.45
N SER A 337 -19.74 14.17 -11.35
CA SER A 337 -19.52 15.35 -12.21
C SER A 337 -20.61 15.52 -13.26
N ALA A 338 -21.22 14.42 -13.71
CA ALA A 338 -22.29 14.37 -14.69
C ALA A 338 -23.34 13.33 -14.29
N GLY A 339 -24.56 13.45 -14.81
CA GLY A 339 -25.63 12.49 -14.56
C GLY A 339 -25.37 11.12 -15.19
N PHE A 340 -26.14 10.12 -14.75
CA PHE A 340 -26.16 8.78 -15.31
C PHE A 340 -27.60 8.38 -15.67
N GLU A 341 -27.91 8.36 -16.96
CA GLU A 341 -29.30 8.29 -17.45
C GLU A 341 -29.97 6.91 -17.29
N LYS A 342 -29.20 5.85 -17.00
CA LYS A 342 -29.73 4.48 -16.98
C LYS A 342 -30.22 4.10 -15.59
N LYS A 343 -31.37 3.41 -15.53
CA LYS A 343 -31.85 2.74 -14.31
C LYS A 343 -30.89 1.63 -13.85
N SER A 344 -30.89 1.39 -12.54
CA SER A 344 -30.07 0.37 -11.87
C SER A 344 -30.95 -0.61 -11.10
N PRO A 345 -31.56 -1.61 -11.77
CA PRO A 345 -32.42 -2.60 -11.10
C PRO A 345 -31.66 -3.51 -10.14
N LYS A 346 -30.35 -3.67 -10.34
CA LYS A 346 -29.40 -4.33 -9.45
C LYS A 346 -28.38 -3.31 -8.97
N THR A 347 -27.65 -3.64 -7.92
CA THR A 347 -26.49 -2.85 -7.49
C THR A 347 -25.54 -2.66 -8.66
N ARG A 348 -25.20 -1.41 -8.96
CA ARG A 348 -24.35 -1.07 -10.10
C ARG A 348 -23.07 -0.41 -9.61
N LEU A 349 -21.95 -0.92 -10.10
CA LEU A 349 -20.64 -0.34 -9.86
C LEU A 349 -20.28 0.52 -11.08
N LEU A 350 -20.38 1.84 -10.92
CA LEU A 350 -19.94 2.79 -11.93
C LEU A 350 -18.43 2.95 -11.80
N ARG A 351 -17.70 2.80 -12.89
CA ARG A 351 -16.25 3.07 -12.93
C ARG A 351 -16.05 4.53 -13.27
N GLY A 352 -15.09 5.18 -12.64
CA GLY A 352 -14.81 6.58 -12.93
C GLY A 352 -13.44 7.01 -12.46
N LYS A 353 -13.17 8.28 -12.71
CA LYS A 353 -11.93 8.95 -12.35
C LYS A 353 -12.21 10.03 -11.34
N LEU A 354 -11.44 10.04 -10.27
CA LEU A 354 -11.43 11.12 -9.28
C LEU A 354 -10.77 12.37 -9.88
N GLU A 355 -11.46 13.50 -9.73
CA GLU A 355 -11.04 14.81 -10.17
C GLU A 355 -11.20 15.81 -9.03
N LEU A 356 -10.19 16.63 -8.79
CA LEU A 356 -10.29 17.76 -7.87
C LEU A 356 -10.74 18.98 -8.66
N LYS A 357 -11.95 19.48 -8.39
CA LYS A 357 -12.51 20.67 -9.05
C LYS A 357 -13.12 21.59 -8.01
N ASP A 358 -12.72 22.86 -8.02
CA ASP A 358 -13.19 23.91 -7.11
C ASP A 358 -13.06 23.49 -5.62
N GLY A 359 -11.92 22.86 -5.28
CA GLY A 359 -11.65 22.35 -3.92
C GLY A 359 -12.47 21.11 -3.52
N THR A 360 -13.28 20.57 -4.42
CA THR A 360 -14.16 19.42 -4.17
C THR A 360 -13.75 18.22 -4.99
N VAL A 361 -13.65 17.04 -4.36
CA VAL A 361 -13.41 15.78 -5.07
C VAL A 361 -14.70 15.33 -5.75
N ARG A 362 -14.65 15.19 -7.07
CA ARG A 362 -15.74 14.70 -7.91
C ARG A 362 -15.31 13.47 -8.68
N MET A 363 -16.28 12.72 -9.17
CA MET A 363 -16.07 11.55 -10.02
C MET A 363 -16.59 11.85 -11.43
N SER A 364 -15.70 11.84 -12.41
CA SER A 364 -16.08 11.82 -13.82
C SER A 364 -16.33 10.37 -14.26
N LEU A 365 -17.35 10.20 -15.09
CA LEU A 365 -17.67 8.92 -15.71
C LEU A 365 -17.07 8.89 -17.12
N PRO A 366 -16.45 7.77 -17.57
CA PRO A 366 -16.18 7.56 -18.98
C PRO A 366 -17.47 7.59 -19.80
N GLU A 367 -17.34 7.89 -21.10
CA GLU A 367 -18.47 7.97 -22.04
C GLU A 367 -19.31 6.70 -22.07
N ASP A 368 -18.68 5.52 -21.90
CA ASP A 368 -19.38 4.25 -21.86
C ASP A 368 -19.14 3.47 -20.56
N GLN A 369 -20.22 2.96 -19.98
CA GLN A 369 -20.25 2.08 -18.81
C GLN A 369 -20.57 0.62 -19.18
N GLY A 370 -20.36 0.24 -20.44
CA GLY A 370 -20.61 -1.08 -20.99
C GLY A 370 -19.78 -2.19 -20.33
N ASN A 371 -20.29 -3.42 -20.41
CA ASN A 371 -19.71 -4.60 -19.77
C ASN A 371 -18.45 -5.12 -20.51
N VAL A 372 -18.29 -4.78 -21.79
CA VAL A 372 -17.24 -5.27 -22.70
C VAL A 372 -16.22 -4.17 -23.02
N VAL A 373 -16.54 -2.91 -22.73
CA VAL A 373 -15.76 -1.74 -23.15
C VAL A 373 -14.56 -1.56 -22.23
N LEU A 374 -13.46 -2.25 -22.53
CA LEU A 374 -12.23 -2.18 -21.74
C LEU A 374 -11.62 -0.78 -21.74
N SER A 375 -11.69 -0.05 -22.85
CA SER A 375 -11.16 1.33 -22.97
C SER A 375 -11.75 2.28 -21.92
N SER A 376 -13.01 2.07 -21.52
CA SER A 376 -13.66 2.87 -20.47
C SER A 376 -13.01 2.74 -19.09
N THR A 377 -12.18 1.72 -18.88
CA THR A 377 -11.52 1.48 -17.59
C THR A 377 -10.19 2.20 -17.45
N ILE A 378 -9.65 2.74 -18.55
CA ILE A 378 -8.35 3.43 -18.56
C ILE A 378 -8.43 4.67 -17.66
N GLY A 379 -7.53 4.76 -16.69
CA GLY A 379 -7.47 5.90 -15.76
C GLY A 379 -8.58 5.92 -14.71
N CYS A 380 -9.49 4.95 -14.70
CA CYS A 380 -10.46 4.81 -13.62
C CYS A 380 -9.75 4.39 -12.33
N ASN A 381 -9.98 5.14 -11.27
CA ASN A 381 -9.37 4.94 -9.95
C ASN A 381 -10.41 4.91 -8.82
N ILE A 382 -11.70 4.81 -9.17
CA ILE A 382 -12.79 4.64 -8.22
C ILE A 382 -13.94 3.84 -8.84
N MET A 383 -14.63 3.06 -8.00
CA MET A 383 -15.95 2.52 -8.31
C MET A 383 -17.02 3.07 -7.37
N ALA A 384 -18.02 3.78 -7.91
CA ALA A 384 -19.16 4.25 -7.15
C ALA A 384 -20.29 3.22 -7.15
N VAL A 385 -20.90 3.02 -5.99
CA VAL A 385 -21.97 2.06 -5.73
C VAL A 385 -23.30 2.77 -5.92
N VAL A 386 -24.06 2.36 -6.93
CA VAL A 386 -25.45 2.77 -7.14
C VAL A 386 -26.36 1.68 -6.55
N PRO A 387 -27.19 1.99 -5.55
CA PRO A 387 -28.07 1.01 -4.93
C PRO A 387 -29.03 0.36 -5.94
N ALA A 388 -29.35 -0.91 -5.72
CA ALA A 388 -30.39 -1.60 -6.48
C ALA A 388 -31.73 -0.86 -6.39
N GLY A 389 -32.47 -0.82 -7.49
CA GLY A 389 -33.73 -0.10 -7.62
C GLY A 389 -33.59 1.40 -7.96
N SER A 390 -32.37 1.94 -8.01
CA SER A 390 -32.16 3.36 -8.33
C SER A 390 -32.61 3.72 -9.76
N GLY A 391 -33.18 4.91 -9.90
CA GLY A 391 -33.48 5.53 -11.19
C GLY A 391 -32.23 6.08 -11.88
N PRO A 392 -32.40 6.91 -12.93
CA PRO A 392 -31.36 7.80 -13.42
C PRO A 392 -30.81 8.68 -12.29
N LEU A 393 -29.54 9.07 -12.38
CA LEU A 393 -28.86 9.91 -11.39
C LEU A 393 -28.54 11.27 -12.01
N ASP A 394 -28.70 12.33 -11.23
CA ASP A 394 -28.35 13.69 -11.65
C ASP A 394 -26.88 14.03 -11.35
N ALA A 395 -26.34 15.00 -12.07
CA ALA A 395 -25.05 15.59 -11.69
C ALA A 395 -25.14 16.18 -10.27
N GLY A 396 -24.08 16.02 -9.48
CA GLY A 396 -24.09 16.42 -8.07
C GLY A 396 -24.62 15.34 -7.10
N THR A 397 -25.15 14.22 -7.61
CA THR A 397 -25.53 13.08 -6.76
C THR A 397 -24.31 12.59 -5.97
N VAL A 398 -24.48 12.42 -4.66
CA VAL A 398 -23.46 11.85 -3.78
C VAL A 398 -23.67 10.35 -3.71
N LEU A 399 -22.61 9.59 -3.99
CA LEU A 399 -22.58 8.14 -3.88
C LEU A 399 -21.46 7.70 -2.94
N GLU A 400 -21.65 6.56 -2.29
CA GLU A 400 -20.51 5.83 -1.73
C GLU A 400 -19.72 5.21 -2.89
N GLY A 401 -18.41 5.29 -2.85
CA GLY A 401 -17.52 4.60 -3.76
C GLY A 401 -16.33 4.03 -3.02
N PHE A 402 -15.54 3.23 -3.72
CA PHE A 402 -14.35 2.62 -3.16
C PHE A 402 -13.19 2.64 -4.15
N LEU A 403 -11.98 2.73 -3.58
CA LEU A 403 -10.74 2.75 -4.35
C LEU A 403 -10.30 1.29 -4.66
N PRO A 404 -10.10 0.94 -5.96
CA PRO A 404 -9.66 -0.37 -6.39
C PRO A 404 -8.20 -0.69 -6.03
#